data_AF-A0A4Q5YWK2-F1
#
_entry.id   AF-A0A4Q5YWK2-F1
#
_cell.length_a   1.000
_cell.length_b   1.000
_cell.length_c   1.000
_cell.angle_alpha   90.00
_cell.angle_beta   90.00
_cell.angle_gamma   90.00
#
_symmetry.space_group_name_H-M   'P 1'
#
loop_
_entity.id
_entity.type
_entity.pdbx_description
1 polymer ?
#
loop_
_entity_poly.entity_id
_entity_poly.type
_entity_poly.pdbx_seq_one_letter_code
_entity_poly.pdbx_strand_id
1 'polypeptide(L)'
;MVYKVIGLMSGSSLDGLDVVYTFLEENRGAWKFDIQEAECIPYTSELTSSLKNASHLSVADYLKLDTSYGRFIALQVNAFVERHSLQHKVDFIASHGHTVFHDPVAFTSRQVGCGATIAAVTGLPVISDLRSMDVA
;
A
#
# COMPACT_ATOMS: atom_id res chain seq x y z
N MET A 1 -7.79 -22.39 3.33
CA MET A 1 -8.45 -21.20 3.91
C MET A 1 -8.67 -20.16 2.83
N VAL A 2 -9.67 -19.27 2.94
CA VAL A 2 -9.86 -18.16 1.99
C VAL A 2 -9.69 -16.84 2.73
N TYR A 3 -8.85 -15.96 2.19
CA TYR A 3 -8.62 -14.61 2.70
C TYR A 3 -9.08 -13.58 1.68
N LYS A 4 -9.83 -12.58 2.13
CA LYS A 4 -10.34 -11.49 1.31
C LYS A 4 -9.51 -10.24 1.59
N VAL A 5 -8.65 -9.89 0.65
CA VAL A 5 -7.53 -8.97 0.90
C VAL A 5 -7.64 -7.77 -0.02
N ILE A 6 -7.35 -6.58 0.53
CA ILE A 6 -7.01 -5.43 -0.31
C ILE A 6 -5.50 -5.36 -0.50
N GLY A 7 -5.03 -5.48 -1.74
CA GLY A 7 -3.64 -5.27 -2.12
C GLY A 7 -3.41 -3.84 -2.62
N LEU A 8 -2.31 -3.22 -2.20
CA LEU A 8 -1.97 -1.85 -2.55
C LEU A 8 -0.54 -1.73 -3.05
N MET A 9 -0.37 -1.06 -4.20
CA MET A 9 0.94 -0.86 -4.81
C MET A 9 1.05 0.55 -5.41
N SER A 10 2.20 1.19 -5.21
CA SER A 10 2.59 2.40 -5.91
C SER A 10 3.92 2.19 -6.62
N GLY A 11 3.84 2.03 -7.95
CA GLY A 11 5.02 1.84 -8.79
C GLY A 11 5.91 3.08 -8.86
N SER A 12 7.16 2.87 -9.25
CA SER A 12 8.13 3.96 -9.51
C SER A 12 7.78 4.79 -10.74
N SER A 13 6.81 4.37 -11.55
CA SER A 13 6.29 5.16 -12.68
C SER A 13 5.48 6.37 -12.23
N LEU A 14 5.03 6.41 -10.96
CA LEU A 14 4.23 7.50 -10.39
C LEU A 14 2.89 7.74 -11.11
N ASP A 15 2.37 6.72 -11.80
CA ASP A 15 1.11 6.81 -12.55
C ASP A 15 -0.10 6.86 -11.61
N GLY A 16 -0.03 6.17 -10.46
CA GLY A 16 -1.13 6.09 -9.53
C GLY A 16 -0.93 5.09 -8.38
N LEU A 17 -1.97 4.94 -7.57
CA LEU A 17 -2.11 3.90 -6.57
C LEU A 17 -2.98 2.78 -7.16
N ASP A 18 -2.38 1.61 -7.32
CA ASP A 18 -3.12 0.41 -7.66
C ASP A 18 -3.77 -0.16 -6.41
N VAL A 19 -5.06 -0.46 -6.52
CA VAL A 19 -5.89 -1.06 -5.47
C VAL A 19 -6.56 -2.28 -6.05
N VAL A 20 -6.38 -3.43 -5.41
CA VAL A 20 -7.05 -4.68 -5.79
C VAL A 20 -7.78 -5.25 -4.59
N TYR A 21 -8.97 -5.81 -4.79
CA TYR A 21 -9.62 -6.68 -3.84
C TYR A 21 -9.64 -8.09 -4.40
N THR A 22 -8.97 -9.00 -3.69
CA THR A 22 -8.65 -10.34 -4.18
C THR A 22 -8.97 -11.40 -3.14
N PHE A 23 -9.36 -12.58 -3.61
CA PHE A 23 -9.48 -13.76 -2.77
C PHE A 23 -8.20 -14.58 -2.89
N LEU A 24 -7.53 -14.81 -1.77
CA LEU A 24 -6.39 -15.72 -1.68
C LEU A 24 -6.87 -17.03 -1.05
N GLU A 25 -6.86 -18.10 -1.83
CA GLU A 25 -7.24 -19.43 -1.37
C GLU A 25 -5.98 -20.29 -1.16
N GLU A 26 -5.83 -20.80 0.06
CA GLU A 26 -4.84 -21.80 0.42
C GLU A 26 -5.52 -23.18 0.53
N ASN A 27 -4.95 -24.20 -0.11
CA ASN A 27 -5.40 -25.58 0.02
C ASN A 27 -4.20 -26.52 0.04
N ARG A 28 -3.85 -27.03 1.23
CA ARG A 28 -2.75 -27.98 1.46
C ARG A 28 -1.40 -27.47 0.94
N GLY A 29 -1.12 -26.20 1.18
CA GLY A 29 0.09 -25.48 0.76
C GLY A 29 0.03 -24.94 -0.68
N ALA A 30 -0.99 -25.27 -1.47
CA ALA A 30 -1.20 -24.68 -2.78
C ALA A 30 -1.98 -23.37 -2.65
N TRP A 31 -1.48 -22.30 -3.25
CA TRP A 31 -2.12 -20.99 -3.25
C TRP A 31 -2.73 -20.67 -4.61
N LYS A 32 -3.92 -20.08 -4.58
CA LYS A 32 -4.61 -19.51 -5.74
C LYS A 32 -5.09 -18.10 -5.40
N PHE A 33 -5.25 -17.27 -6.42
CA PHE A 33 -5.86 -15.96 -6.27
C PHE A 33 -6.98 -15.76 -7.28
N ASP A 34 -7.96 -14.93 -6.91
CA ASP A 34 -9.03 -14.49 -7.79
C ASP A 34 -9.33 -13.00 -7.55
N ILE A 35 -9.03 -12.16 -8.54
CA ILE A 35 -9.22 -10.70 -8.46
C ILE A 35 -10.70 -10.41 -8.68
N GLN A 36 -11.35 -9.86 -7.66
CA GLN A 36 -12.75 -9.50 -7.71
C GLN A 36 -12.92 -8.07 -8.27
N GLU A 37 -12.12 -7.14 -7.75
CA GLU A 37 -12.16 -5.73 -8.14
C GLU A 37 -10.74 -5.18 -8.25
N ALA A 38 -10.49 -4.29 -9.21
CA ALA A 38 -9.20 -3.67 -9.43
C ALA A 38 -9.33 -2.26 -10.01
N GLU A 39 -8.52 -1.34 -9.49
CA GLU A 39 -8.49 0.04 -9.94
C GLU A 39 -7.08 0.62 -9.87
N CYS A 40 -6.80 1.59 -10.75
CA CYS A 40 -5.64 2.45 -10.65
C CYS A 40 -6.11 3.89 -10.41
N ILE A 41 -5.74 4.45 -9.27
CA ILE A 41 -6.14 5.80 -8.86
C ILE A 41 -5.03 6.77 -9.22
N PRO A 42 -5.24 7.68 -10.19
CA PRO A 42 -4.18 8.55 -10.68
C PRO A 42 -3.71 9.52 -9.62
N TYR A 43 -2.42 9.82 -9.63
CA TYR A 43 -1.85 10.84 -8.76
C TYR A 43 -2.07 12.25 -9.29
N THR A 44 -2.27 13.19 -8.35
CA THR A 44 -2.23 14.61 -8.67
C THR A 44 -0.79 15.04 -8.92
N SER A 45 -0.61 16.13 -9.66
CA SER A 45 0.71 16.73 -9.92
C SER A 45 1.52 16.98 -8.64
N GLU A 46 0.85 17.39 -7.57
CA GLU A 46 1.47 17.71 -6.29
C GLU A 46 1.98 16.44 -5.60
N LEU A 47 1.18 15.36 -5.63
CA LEU A 47 1.56 14.09 -5.03
C LEU A 47 2.69 13.42 -5.83
N THR A 48 2.61 13.42 -7.17
CA THR A 48 3.68 12.96 -8.05
C THR A 48 4.98 13.70 -7.75
N SER A 49 4.93 15.04 -7.61
CA SER A 49 6.10 15.85 -7.27
C SER A 49 6.66 15.51 -5.88
N SER A 50 5.79 15.32 -4.89
CA SER A 50 6.18 14.99 -3.52
C SER A 50 6.88 13.61 -3.44
N LEU A 51 6.30 12.59 -4.07
CA LEU A 51 6.87 11.24 -4.11
C LEU A 51 8.17 11.19 -4.90
N LYS A 52 8.25 11.88 -6.05
CA LYS A 52 9.46 11.96 -6.87
C LYS A 52 10.64 12.58 -6.12
N ASN A 53 10.38 13.57 -5.27
CA ASN A 53 11.42 14.26 -4.50
C ASN A 53 11.68 13.63 -3.12
N ALA A 54 11.01 12.52 -2.78
CA ALA A 54 11.03 11.94 -1.45
C ALA A 54 12.44 11.56 -0.95
N SER A 55 13.33 11.14 -1.85
CA SER A 55 14.70 10.74 -1.54
C SER A 55 15.62 11.91 -1.19
N HIS A 56 15.18 13.14 -1.48
CA HIS A 56 15.91 14.38 -1.21
C HIS A 56 15.38 15.15 0.00
N LEU A 57 14.32 14.65 0.65
CA LEU A 57 13.70 15.30 1.79
C LEU A 57 14.59 15.25 3.04
N SER A 58 14.43 16.24 3.90
CA SER A 58 14.91 16.14 5.29
C SER A 58 14.22 14.97 5.99
N VAL A 59 14.84 14.41 7.03
CA VAL A 59 14.21 13.32 7.82
C VAL A 59 12.84 13.74 8.35
N ALA A 60 12.69 14.99 8.81
CA ALA A 60 11.42 15.49 9.31
C ALA A 60 10.34 15.53 8.22
N ASP A 61 10.68 15.96 7.01
CA ASP A 61 9.73 16.03 5.91
C ASP A 61 9.45 14.67 5.28
N TYR A 62 10.42 13.76 5.29
CA TYR A 62 10.22 12.36 4.94
C TYR A 62 9.18 11.69 5.85
N LEU A 63 9.28 11.89 7.17
CA LEU A 63 8.30 11.34 8.13
C LEU A 63 6.90 11.95 7.95
N LYS A 64 6.82 13.24 7.61
CA LYS A 64 5.55 13.88 7.25
C LYS A 64 4.97 13.28 5.98
N LEU A 65 5.79 13.05 4.95
CA LEU A 65 5.37 12.41 3.70
C LEU A 65 4.90 10.98 3.95
N ASP A 66 5.61 10.21 4.77
CA ASP A 66 5.22 8.84 5.14
C ASP A 66 3.81 8.79 5.76
N THR A 67 3.55 9.69 6.69
CA THR A 67 2.25 9.81 7.35
C THR A 67 1.16 10.32 6.39
N SER A 68 1.44 11.40 5.65
CA SER A 68 0.46 12.02 4.76
C SER A 68 0.09 11.11 3.58
N TYR A 69 1.07 10.37 3.05
CA TYR A 69 0.87 9.39 2.00
C TYR A 69 0.11 8.16 2.51
N GLY A 70 0.43 7.67 3.73
CA GLY A 70 -0.38 6.64 4.39
C GLY A 70 -1.84 7.08 4.57
N ARG A 71 -2.09 8.35 4.92
CA ARG A 71 -3.45 8.90 5.00
C ARG A 71 -4.13 8.97 3.63
N PHE A 72 -3.41 9.39 2.59
CA PHE A 72 -3.93 9.38 1.21
C PHE A 72 -4.37 7.97 0.81
N ILE A 73 -3.51 6.96 1.00
CA ILE A 73 -3.80 5.55 0.73
C ILE A 73 -5.07 5.11 1.47
N ALA A 74 -5.16 5.40 2.76
CA ALA A 74 -6.30 4.99 3.58
C ALA A 74 -7.63 5.57 3.09
N LEU A 75 -7.63 6.84 2.69
CA LEU A 75 -8.82 7.50 2.13
C LEU A 75 -9.22 6.87 0.79
N GLN A 76 -8.25 6.51 -0.05
CA GLN A 76 -8.52 5.79 -1.30
C GLN A 76 -9.08 4.39 -1.04
N VAL A 77 -8.56 3.67 -0.06
CA VAL A 77 -9.10 2.36 0.35
C VAL A 77 -10.53 2.47 0.82
N ASN A 78 -10.85 3.44 1.69
CA ASN A 78 -12.23 3.63 2.16
C ASN A 78 -13.18 3.96 1.01
N ALA A 79 -12.76 4.82 0.08
CA ALA A 79 -13.55 5.14 -1.11
C ALA A 79 -13.75 3.92 -2.03
N PHE A 80 -12.73 3.09 -2.19
CA PHE A 80 -12.79 1.84 -2.96
C PHE A 80 -13.75 0.84 -2.30
N VAL A 81 -13.65 0.66 -0.97
CA VAL A 81 -14.55 -0.22 -0.20
C VAL A 81 -16.00 0.24 -0.30
N GLU A 82 -16.25 1.55 -0.22
CA GLU A 82 -17.57 2.12 -0.36
C GLU A 82 -18.15 1.88 -1.75
N ARG A 83 -17.38 2.21 -2.80
CA ARG A 83 -17.79 2.10 -4.20
C ARG A 83 -18.18 0.67 -4.58
N HIS A 84 -17.44 -0.31 -4.09
CA HIS A 84 -17.65 -1.74 -4.39
C HIS A 84 -18.50 -2.46 -3.34
N SER A 85 -19.08 -1.73 -2.37
CA SER A 85 -19.90 -2.30 -1.30
C SER A 85 -19.21 -3.46 -0.55
N LEU A 86 -17.95 -3.24 -0.16
CA LEU A 86 -17.07 -4.22 0.47
C LEU A 86 -17.02 -4.11 2.00
N GLN A 87 -17.93 -3.34 2.61
CA GLN A 87 -17.96 -3.16 4.06
C GLN A 87 -18.07 -4.52 4.76
N HIS A 88 -17.23 -4.73 5.78
CA HIS A 88 -17.14 -5.99 6.54
C HIS A 88 -16.77 -7.23 5.71
N LYS A 89 -16.26 -7.07 4.48
CA LYS A 89 -15.83 -8.19 3.62
C LYS A 89 -14.30 -8.30 3.49
N VAL A 90 -13.56 -7.34 4.00
CA VAL A 90 -12.09 -7.28 3.92
C VAL A 90 -11.49 -7.79 5.22
N ASP A 91 -10.64 -8.81 5.13
CA ASP A 91 -9.97 -9.39 6.29
C ASP A 91 -8.76 -8.54 6.70
N PHE A 92 -7.97 -8.08 5.72
CA PHE A 92 -6.82 -7.20 5.93
C PHE A 92 -6.40 -6.49 4.65
N ILE A 93 -5.53 -5.49 4.82
CA ILE A 93 -4.86 -4.75 3.77
C ILE A 93 -3.39 -5.18 3.72
N ALA A 94 -2.87 -5.45 2.53
CA ALA A 94 -1.44 -5.61 2.28
C ALA A 94 -0.94 -4.41 1.47
N SER A 95 -0.07 -3.59 2.06
CA SER A 95 0.43 -2.36 1.44
C SER A 95 1.93 -2.42 1.21
N HIS A 96 2.34 -2.32 -0.05
CA HIS A 96 3.75 -2.10 -0.40
C HIS A 96 4.20 -0.67 -0.05
N GLY A 97 3.32 0.33 -0.21
CA GLY A 97 3.69 1.74 -0.17
C GLY A 97 4.41 2.19 -1.45
N HIS A 98 5.17 3.29 -1.37
CA HIS A 98 5.95 3.85 -2.47
C HIS A 98 7.44 3.79 -2.15
N THR A 99 8.24 3.16 -3.00
CA THR A 99 9.69 3.03 -2.78
C THR A 99 10.39 4.38 -2.88
N VAL A 100 11.11 4.75 -1.82
CA VAL A 100 11.99 5.94 -1.82
C VAL A 100 13.45 5.52 -1.85
N PHE A 101 13.81 4.48 -1.10
CA PHE A 101 15.16 3.94 -1.06
C PHE A 101 15.13 2.42 -1.26
N HIS A 102 16.04 1.91 -2.10
CA HIS A 102 16.21 0.48 -2.33
C HIS A 102 17.68 0.18 -2.61
N ASP A 103 18.40 -0.24 -1.58
CA ASP A 103 19.78 -0.69 -1.65
C ASP A 103 19.90 -2.09 -1.03
N PRO A 104 19.58 -3.14 -1.80
CA PRO A 104 19.67 -4.52 -1.31
C PRO A 104 21.11 -4.95 -1.01
N VAL A 105 22.12 -4.32 -1.61
CA VAL A 105 23.54 -4.62 -1.31
C VAL A 105 23.89 -4.19 0.10
N ALA A 106 23.30 -3.08 0.56
CA ALA A 106 23.39 -2.60 1.94
C ALA A 106 22.28 -3.15 2.86
N PHE A 107 21.54 -4.20 2.43
CA PHE A 107 20.43 -4.80 3.20
C PHE A 107 19.40 -3.77 3.69
N THR A 108 19.14 -2.74 2.88
CA THR A 108 18.33 -1.59 3.29
C THR A 108 17.31 -1.22 2.21
N SER A 109 16.04 -1.13 2.60
CA SER A 109 15.00 -0.57 1.75
C SER A 109 14.01 0.23 2.59
N ARG A 110 13.43 1.27 2.01
CA ARG A 110 12.38 2.07 2.65
C ARG A 110 11.32 2.50 1.65
N GLN A 111 10.08 2.20 2.02
CA GLN A 111 8.87 2.66 1.35
C GLN A 111 8.16 3.67 2.26
N VAL A 112 7.61 4.73 1.68
CA VAL A 112 6.67 5.62 2.37
C VAL A 112 5.25 5.09 2.21
N GLY A 113 4.40 5.33 3.21
CA GLY A 113 3.04 4.81 3.31
C GLY A 113 2.81 4.17 4.66
N CYS A 114 2.80 4.99 5.71
CA CYS A 114 2.73 4.55 7.10
C CYS A 114 1.59 3.55 7.37
N GLY A 115 1.93 2.26 7.58
CA GLY A 115 0.95 1.20 7.81
C GLY A 115 0.04 1.44 9.01
N ALA A 116 0.59 2.01 10.10
CA ALA A 116 -0.21 2.38 11.27
C ALA A 116 -1.24 3.48 10.96
N THR A 117 -0.89 4.43 10.09
CA THR A 117 -1.85 5.46 9.64
C THR A 117 -2.95 4.84 8.80
N ILE A 118 -2.60 3.91 7.90
CA ILE A 118 -3.58 3.18 7.08
C ILE A 118 -4.55 2.41 7.99
N ALA A 119 -4.03 1.69 8.98
CA ALA A 119 -4.84 0.89 9.90
C ALA A 119 -5.80 1.78 10.72
N ALA A 120 -5.28 2.89 11.27
CA ALA A 120 -6.08 3.80 12.08
C ALA A 120 -7.23 4.47 11.31
N VAL A 121 -7.02 4.79 10.03
CA VAL A 121 -8.02 5.50 9.20
C VAL A 121 -9.02 4.54 8.54
N THR A 122 -8.60 3.32 8.18
CA THR A 122 -9.48 2.31 7.56
C THR A 122 -10.23 1.46 8.60
N GLY A 123 -9.69 1.33 9.81
CA GLY A 123 -10.20 0.40 10.82
C GLY A 123 -9.92 -1.06 10.49
N LEU A 124 -9.05 -1.35 9.52
CA LEU A 124 -8.69 -2.69 9.07
C LEU A 124 -7.27 -3.06 9.51
N PRO A 125 -6.97 -4.34 9.75
CA PRO A 125 -5.60 -4.81 9.91
C PRO A 125 -4.76 -4.50 8.66
N VAL A 126 -3.52 -4.04 8.86
CA VAL A 126 -2.60 -3.69 7.77
C VAL A 126 -1.28 -4.44 7.94
N ILE A 127 -0.89 -5.14 6.87
CA ILE A 127 0.44 -5.70 6.67
C ILE A 127 1.20 -4.73 5.76
N SER A 128 2.36 -4.27 6.19
CA SER A 128 3.18 -3.28 5.48
C SER A 128 4.67 -3.56 5.67
N ASP A 129 5.54 -2.73 5.07
CA ASP A 129 6.99 -2.86 5.16
C ASP A 129 7.53 -4.20 4.62
N LEU A 130 6.93 -4.67 3.53
CA LEU A 130 7.16 -6.00 2.96
C LEU A 130 8.63 -6.21 2.54
N ARG A 131 9.26 -5.20 1.93
CA ARG A 131 10.64 -5.32 1.43
C ARG A 131 11.69 -5.38 2.54
N SER A 132 11.41 -4.80 3.71
CA SER A 132 12.36 -4.84 4.82
C SER A 132 12.59 -6.28 5.29
N MET A 133 11.58 -7.15 5.18
CA MET A 133 11.74 -8.58 5.47
C MET A 133 12.54 -9.31 4.39
N ASP A 134 12.37 -8.93 3.11
CA ASP A 134 13.07 -9.58 1.99
C ASP A 134 14.58 -9.29 1.97
N VAL A 135 15.00 -8.14 2.50
CA VAL A 135 16.41 -7.71 2.50
C VAL A 135 17.14 -7.94 3.83
N ALA A 136 16.47 -8.46 4.87
CA ALA A 136 17.07 -8.75 6.19
C ALA A 136 17.73 -10.14 6.24
#